data_AF-A0AAE4ELE6-F1
#
_entry.id   AF-A0AAE4ELE6-F1
#
_cell.length_a   1.000
_cell.length_b   1.000
_cell.length_c   1.000
_cell.angle_alpha   90.00
_cell.angle_beta   90.00
_cell.angle_gamma   90.00
#
_symmetry.space_group_name_H-M   'P 1'
#
loop_
_entity.id
_entity.type
_entity.pdbx_description
1 polymer ?
#
loop_
_entity_poly.entity_id
_entity_poly.type
_entity_poly.pdbx_seq_one_letter_code
_entity_poly.pdbx_strand_id
1 'polypeptide(L)' 'MSTLDTLASEQLDTHFAQLEDRLDHDYADVARTRLHAMVDRERARFASARVHAFVPILVERAVRAALAGT' A
#
# COMPACT_ATOMS: atom_id res chain seq x y z
N MET A 1 -3.42 -22.52 -9.12
CA MET A 1 -2.57 -21.39 -8.69
C MET A 1 -1.17 -21.69 -9.22
N SER A 2 -0.67 -20.91 -10.18
CA SER A 2 0.66 -21.13 -10.76
C SER A 2 1.74 -20.58 -9.83
N THR A 3 2.94 -21.14 -9.83
CA THR A 3 4.09 -20.62 -9.04
C THR A 3 4.39 -19.15 -9.31
N LEU A 4 4.10 -18.68 -10.53
CA LEU A 4 4.21 -17.28 -10.94
C LEU A 4 3.22 -16.36 -10.23
N ASP A 5 1.98 -16.82 -9.98
CA ASP A 5 0.96 -16.02 -9.29
C ASP A 5 1.34 -15.82 -7.81
N THR A 6 1.94 -16.85 -7.19
CA THR A 6 2.43 -16.79 -5.81
C THR A 6 3.58 -15.80 -5.68
N LEU A 7 4.60 -15.89 -6.54
CA LEU A 7 5.75 -14.99 -6.52
C LEU A 7 5.34 -13.52 -6.76
N ALA A 8 4.41 -13.28 -7.69
CA ALA A 8 3.89 -11.94 -7.94
C ALA A 8 3.12 -11.38 -6.73
N SER A 9 2.40 -12.24 -6.01
CA SER A 9 1.67 -11.85 -4.79
C SER A 9 2.63 -11.54 -3.63
N GLU A 10 3.64 -12.37 -3.41
CA GLU A 10 4.67 -12.15 -2.37
C GLU A 10 5.48 -10.87 -2.63
N GLN A 11 5.81 -10.59 -3.89
CA GLN A 11 6.46 -9.34 -4.28
C GLN A 11 5.56 -8.13 -4.01
N LEU A 12 4.26 -8.24 -4.28
CA LEU A 12 3.30 -7.18 -4.01
C LEU A 12 3.17 -6.91 -2.50
N ASP A 13 3.11 -7.96 -1.68
CA ASP A 13 3.05 -7.83 -0.22
C ASP A 13 4.34 -7.19 0.33
N THR A 14 5.50 -7.56 -0.22
CA THR A 14 6.79 -6.92 0.12
C THR A 14 6.77 -5.43 -0.23
N HIS A 15 6.23 -5.05 -1.38
CA HIS A 15 6.12 -3.64 -1.77
C HIS A 15 5.20 -2.85 -0.84
N PHE A 16 4.12 -3.46 -0.34
CA PHE A 16 3.22 -2.83 0.63
C PHE A 16 3.88 -2.67 2.00
N ALA A 17 4.62 -3.67 2.48
CA ALA A 17 5.37 -3.55 3.73
C ALA A 17 6.39 -2.41 3.67
N GLN A 18 7.16 -2.33 2.57
CA GLN A 18 8.11 -1.23 2.36
C GLN A 18 7.44 0.14 2.25
N LEU A 19 6.25 0.20 1.64
CA LEU A 19 5.45 1.41 1.56
C LEU A 19 5.00 1.87 2.95
N GLU A 20 4.50 0.96 3.78
CA GLU A 20 4.09 1.27 5.15
C GLU A 20 5.26 1.76 6.00
N ASP A 21 6.43 1.12 5.90
CA ASP A 21 7.63 1.57 6.61
C ASP A 21 8.07 2.98 6.19
N ARG A 22 7.97 3.33 4.89
CA ARG A 22 8.25 4.70 4.42
C ARG A 22 7.25 5.71 4.98
N LEU A 23 5.96 5.37 5.01
CA LEU A 23 4.93 6.25 5.55
C LEU A 23 5.09 6.45 7.06
N ASP A 24 5.42 5.38 7.79
CA ASP A 24 5.68 5.42 9.23
C ASP A 24 6.89 6.33 9.55
N HIS A 25 7.92 6.29 8.71
CA HIS A 25 9.07 7.19 8.81
C HIS A 25 8.71 8.66 8.49
N ASP A 26 8.01 8.90 7.39
CA ASP A 26 7.69 10.25 6.91
C ASP A 26 6.62 10.95 7.76
N TYR A 27 5.74 10.18 8.40
CA TYR A 27 4.61 10.65 9.20
C TYR A 27 4.65 10.08 10.62
N ALA A 28 5.77 10.30 11.32
CA ALA A 28 6.04 9.73 12.65
C ALA A 28 4.96 10.07 13.72
N ASP A 29 4.22 11.16 13.55
CA ASP A 29 3.13 11.57 14.46
C ASP A 29 1.81 10.80 14.21
N VAL A 30 1.73 10.03 13.13
CA VAL A 30 0.56 9.21 12.79
C VAL A 30 0.78 7.79 13.28
N ALA A 31 -0.14 7.29 14.10
CA ALA A 31 -0.07 5.93 14.60
C ALA A 31 0.01 4.91 13.45
N ARG A 32 0.95 3.96 13.54
CA ARG A 32 1.15 2.91 12.53
C ARG A 32 -0.11 2.12 12.19
N THR A 33 -0.97 1.85 13.17
CA THR A 33 -2.27 1.19 12.96
C THR A 33 -3.22 2.02 12.09
N ARG A 34 -3.17 3.34 12.19
CA ARG A 34 -3.93 4.26 11.32
C ARG A 34 -3.36 4.27 9.91
N LEU A 35 -2.04 4.30 9.74
CA LEU A 35 -1.39 4.21 8.44
C LEU A 35 -1.76 2.90 7.72
N HIS A 36 -1.65 1.77 8.43
CA HIS A 36 -2.05 0.46 7.92
C HIS A 36 -3.51 0.45 7.45
N ALA A 37 -4.44 0.94 8.28
CA ALA A 37 -5.86 1.03 7.90
C ALA A 37 -6.10 1.92 6.66
N MET A 38 -5.33 2.99 6.49
CA MET A 38 -5.42 3.85 5.29
C MET A 38 -4.88 3.14 4.05
N VAL A 39 -3.74 2.44 4.17
CA VAL A 39 -3.14 1.64 3.09
C VAL A 39 -4.08 0.52 2.67
N ASP A 40 -4.62 -0.24 3.62
CA ASP A 40 -5.58 -1.33 3.34
C ASP A 40 -6.84 -0.84 2.64
N ARG A 41 -7.40 0.29 3.10
CA ARG A 41 -8.57 0.91 2.48
C ARG A 41 -8.32 1.27 1.02
N GLU A 42 -7.17 1.88 0.73
CA GLU A 42 -6.82 2.27 -0.64
C GLU A 42 -6.45 1.04 -1.50
N ARG A 43 -5.74 0.05 -0.95
CA ARG A 43 -5.42 -1.22 -1.61
C ARG A 43 -6.69 -1.97 -2.03
N ALA A 44 -7.71 -2.01 -1.16
CA ALA A 44 -8.96 -2.70 -1.42
C ALA A 44 -9.70 -2.16 -2.67
N ARG A 45 -9.50 -0.89 -3.03
CA ARG A 45 -10.08 -0.29 -4.26
C ARG A 45 -9.55 -0.94 -5.53
N PHE A 46 -8.39 -1.59 -5.47
CA PHE A 46 -7.74 -2.26 -6.59
C PHE A 46 -7.89 -3.79 -6.54
N ALA A 47 -8.73 -4.34 -5.66
CA ALA A 47 -8.90 -5.80 -5.52
C ALA A 47 -9.28 -6.50 -6.84
N SER A 48 -9.99 -5.81 -7.74
CA SER A 48 -10.38 -6.33 -9.06
C SER A 48 -9.49 -5.84 -10.21
N ALA A 49 -8.37 -5.16 -9.93
CA ALA A 49 -7.47 -4.67 -10.97
C ALA A 49 -6.81 -5.83 -11.71
N ARG A 50 -6.68 -5.73 -13.04
CA ARG A 50 -5.96 -6.72 -13.86
C ARG A 50 -4.44 -6.60 -13.80
N VAL A 51 -3.93 -5.43 -13.43
CA VAL A 51 -2.49 -5.13 -13.37
C VAL A 51 -2.18 -4.55 -12.01
N HIS A 52 -1.34 -5.23 -11.23
CA HIS A 52 -1.04 -4.86 -9.85
C HIS A 52 0.30 -4.12 -9.68
N ALA A 53 1.15 -4.13 -10.72
CA ALA A 53 2.49 -3.54 -10.67
C ALA A 53 2.51 -2.05 -10.24
N PHE A 54 1.47 -1.30 -10.57
CA PHE A 54 1.35 0.12 -10.23
C PHE A 54 0.48 0.40 -9.01
N VAL A 55 -0.13 -0.62 -8.41
CA VAL A 55 -1.02 -0.43 -7.25
C VAL A 55 -0.28 0.17 -6.06
N PRO A 56 0.95 -0.26 -5.69
CA PRO A 56 1.66 0.34 -4.55
C PRO A 56 1.86 1.85 -4.69
N ILE A 57 2.30 2.34 -5.86
CA ILE A 57 2.55 3.78 -6.05
C ILE A 57 1.25 4.60 -6.05
N LEU A 58 0.14 4.03 -6.55
CA LEU A 58 -1.17 4.67 -6.51
C LEU A 58 -1.71 4.77 -5.09
N VAL A 59 -1.58 3.69 -4.31
CA VAL A 59 -1.96 3.64 -2.90
C VAL A 59 -1.13 4.64 -2.09
N GLU A 60 0.19 4.65 -2.25
CA GLU A 60 1.09 5.59 -1.56
C GLU A 60 0.67 7.04 -1.80
N ARG A 61 0.44 7.40 -3.07
CA ARG A 61 0.02 8.75 -3.45
C ARG A 61 -1.31 9.15 -2.82
N ALA A 62 -2.29 8.25 -2.80
CA ALA A 62 -3.60 8.50 -2.21
C ALA A 62 -3.50 8.72 -0.69
N VAL A 63 -2.73 7.88 0.01
CA VAL A 63 -2.49 7.99 1.45
C VAL A 63 -1.77 9.31 1.79
N ARG A 64 -0.70 9.64 1.07
CA ARG A 64 0.03 10.92 1.26
C ARG A 64 -0.87 12.14 1.03
N ALA A 65 -1.71 12.10 0.00
CA ALA A 65 -2.66 13.20 -0.27
C ALA A 65 -3.68 13.37 0.88
N ALA A 66 -4.17 12.26 1.45
CA ALA A 66 -5.07 12.30 2.59
C ALA A 66 -4.39 12.86 3.86
N LEU A 67 -3.12 12.52 4.09
CA LEU A 67 -2.34 13.02 5.21
C LEU A 67 -1.98 14.51 5.08
N ALA A 68 -1.68 14.99 3.87
CA ALA A 68 -1.36 16.39 3.60
C ALA A 68 -2.59 17.33 3.65
N GLY A 69 -3.80 16.79 3.55
CA GLY A 69 -5.06 17.53 3.62
C GLY A 69 -5.66 17.64 5.03
N THR A 70 -4.94 17.20 6.06
CA THR A 70 -5.33 17.31 7.48
C THR A 70 -4.55 18.43 8.14
#